data_AF-A0A7T8GLW8-F1
#
_entry.id   AF-A0A7T8GLW8-F1
#
_cell.length_a   1.000
_cell.length_b   1.000
_cell.length_c   1.000
_cell.angle_alpha   90.00
_cell.angle_beta   90.00
_cell.angle_gamma   90.00
#
_symmetry.space_group_name_H-M   'P 1'
#
loop_
_entity.id
_entity.type
_entity.pdbx_description
1 polymer ?
#
loop_
_entity_poly.entity_id
_entity_poly.type
_entity_poly.pdbx_seq_one_letter_code
_entity_poly.pdbx_strand_id
1 'polypeptide(L)'
;DWLNKRNESLRFKAAEQTQRLNYGINKIEEQLSSLRFPPQAHPSSLQFHPFNNLLVVGLKGSISVHNVGQHGKDSSSSSINLQIPGSLQISALEFINSHEKALLVGGSDDGSIRIWRDWDGSNREAPSLVTA
;
A
#
# COMPACT_ATOMS: atom_id res chain seq x y z
N ASP A 1 -7.13 -22.11 -9.09
CA ASP A 1 -7.36 -20.89 -8.31
C ASP A 1 -7.31 -19.66 -9.23
N TRP A 2 -8.27 -18.74 -9.09
CA TRP A 2 -8.39 -17.55 -9.94
C TRP A 2 -7.42 -16.43 -9.55
N LEU A 3 -7.08 -16.31 -8.26
CA LEU A 3 -6.12 -15.30 -7.76
C LEU A 3 -4.74 -15.52 -8.37
N ASN A 4 -4.26 -16.77 -8.38
CA ASN A 4 -2.98 -17.11 -8.97
C ASN A 4 -2.91 -16.78 -10.46
N LYS A 5 -3.97 -17.08 -11.24
CA LYS A 5 -4.06 -16.70 -12.66
C LYS A 5 -4.03 -15.18 -12.87
N ARG A 6 -4.77 -14.43 -12.04
CA ARG A 6 -4.75 -12.95 -12.07
C ARG A 6 -3.35 -12.41 -11.79
N ASN A 7 -2.72 -12.90 -10.72
CA ASN A 7 -1.40 -12.45 -10.27
C ASN A 7 -0.31 -12.80 -11.31
N GLU A 8 -0.40 -13.96 -11.94
CA GLU A 8 0.48 -14.35 -13.05
C GLU A 8 0.33 -13.41 -14.27
N SER A 9 -0.91 -13.09 -14.66
CA SER A 9 -1.17 -12.13 -15.73
C SER A 9 -0.61 -10.74 -15.41
N LEU A 10 -0.70 -10.28 -14.16
CA LEU A 10 -0.12 -9.00 -13.74
C LEU A 10 1.40 -9.00 -13.82
N ARG A 11 2.07 -10.07 -13.36
CA ARG A 11 3.53 -10.20 -13.48
C ARG A 11 3.97 -10.19 -14.95
N PHE A 12 3.23 -10.87 -15.81
CA PHE A 12 3.49 -10.88 -17.25
C PHE A 12 3.40 -9.48 -17.85
N LYS A 13 2.31 -8.74 -17.57
CA LYS A 13 2.14 -7.35 -18.04
C LYS A 13 3.23 -6.41 -17.51
N ALA A 14 3.60 -6.56 -16.24
CA ALA A 14 4.66 -5.77 -15.62
C ALA A 14 6.01 -6.04 -16.31
N ALA A 15 6.35 -7.30 -16.56
CA ALA A 15 7.57 -7.68 -17.28
C ALA A 15 7.60 -7.11 -18.71
N GLU A 16 6.47 -7.18 -19.43
CA GLU A 16 6.34 -6.57 -20.76
C GLU A 16 6.55 -5.06 -20.72
N GLN A 17 5.95 -4.36 -19.75
CA GLN A 17 6.12 -2.92 -19.56
C GLN A 17 7.58 -2.55 -19.23
N THR A 18 8.22 -3.27 -18.30
CA THR A 18 9.64 -3.07 -17.97
C THR A 18 10.53 -3.28 -19.19
N GLN A 19 10.23 -4.29 -20.02
CA GLN A 19 10.97 -4.52 -21.26
C GLN A 19 10.81 -3.35 -22.23
N ARG A 20 9.59 -2.82 -22.42
CA ARG A 20 9.35 -1.65 -23.28
C ARG A 20 10.10 -0.40 -22.79
N LEU A 21 10.19 -0.21 -21.47
CA LEU A 21 10.95 0.88 -20.86
C LEU A 21 12.45 0.77 -21.15
N ASN A 22 13.01 -0.44 -21.11
CA ASN A 22 14.45 -0.65 -21.31
C ASN A 22 14.94 -0.45 -22.76
N TYR A 23 14.06 -0.60 -23.76
CA TYR A 23 14.44 -0.58 -25.18
C TYR A 23 13.84 0.60 -25.98
N GLY A 24 13.13 1.53 -25.33
CA GLY A 24 12.48 2.66 -26.01
C GLY A 24 12.69 3.99 -25.29
N ILE A 25 12.46 5.10 -26.00
CA ILE A 25 12.36 6.43 -25.39
C ILE A 25 10.96 6.54 -24.77
N ASN A 26 10.87 6.43 -23.45
CA ASN A 26 9.62 6.50 -22.71
C ASN A 26 9.69 7.65 -21.70
N LYS A 27 8.62 8.46 -21.60
CA LYS A 27 8.54 9.58 -20.65
C LYS A 27 7.51 9.28 -19.56
N ILE A 28 7.87 9.59 -18.31
CA ILE A 28 7.01 9.40 -17.14
C ILE A 28 6.35 10.75 -16.83
N GLU A 29 5.18 11.01 -17.42
CA GLU A 29 4.44 12.29 -17.28
C GLU A 29 3.08 12.14 -16.64
N GLU A 30 2.50 10.95 -16.68
CA GLU A 30 1.14 10.73 -16.19
C GLU A 30 1.11 10.70 -14.67
N GLN A 31 0.43 11.68 -14.08
CA GLN A 31 0.12 11.68 -12.65
C GLN A 31 -1.15 10.87 -12.41
N LEU A 32 -1.02 9.69 -11.79
CA LEU A 32 -2.15 8.81 -11.49
C LEU A 32 -2.98 9.26 -10.29
N SER A 33 -2.33 9.84 -9.26
CA SER A 33 -3.00 10.25 -8.02
C SER A 33 -2.25 11.36 -7.30
N SER A 34 -2.95 12.14 -6.48
CA SER A 34 -2.38 13.12 -5.56
C SER A 34 -2.94 12.89 -4.17
N LEU A 35 -2.07 12.57 -3.21
CA LEU A 35 -2.44 12.28 -1.82
C LEU A 35 -2.02 13.46 -0.94
N ARG A 36 -2.90 13.88 -0.02
CA ARG A 36 -2.62 14.93 0.96
C ARG A 36 -2.68 14.35 2.36
N PHE A 37 -1.68 14.70 3.18
CA PHE A 37 -1.56 14.26 4.56
C PHE A 37 -1.60 15.46 5.52
N PRO A 38 -2.05 15.28 6.77
CA PRO A 38 -2.02 16.33 7.79
C PRO A 38 -0.59 16.89 8.01
N PRO A 39 -0.44 18.17 8.35
CA PRO A 39 0.89 18.79 8.54
C PRO A 39 1.77 18.08 9.56
N GLN A 40 1.18 17.52 10.61
CA GLN A 40 1.90 16.80 11.67
C GLN A 40 2.22 15.32 11.35
N ALA A 41 1.76 14.81 10.21
CA ALA A 41 1.87 13.41 9.82
C ALA A 41 2.54 13.31 8.43
N HIS A 42 3.87 13.42 8.43
CA HIS A 42 4.66 13.33 7.20
C HIS A 42 4.81 11.87 6.74
N PRO A 43 4.64 11.58 5.43
CA PRO A 43 4.98 10.29 4.83
C PRO A 43 6.45 9.94 5.08
N SER A 44 6.67 8.80 5.73
CA SER A 44 8.01 8.30 6.06
C SER A 44 8.40 7.05 5.28
N SER A 45 7.42 6.25 4.88
CA SER A 45 7.61 5.05 4.07
C SER A 45 6.40 4.83 3.16
N LEU A 46 6.63 4.16 2.03
CA LEU A 46 5.63 3.91 0.99
C LEU A 46 5.79 2.48 0.50
N GLN A 47 4.69 1.75 0.37
CA GLN A 47 4.70 0.39 -0.18
C GLN A 47 3.47 0.15 -1.05
N PHE A 48 3.70 -0.17 -2.32
CA PHE A 48 2.63 -0.64 -3.21
C PHE A 48 2.28 -2.09 -2.91
N HIS A 49 0.99 -2.40 -2.93
CA HIS A 49 0.56 -3.79 -2.91
C HIS A 49 0.95 -4.48 -4.23
N PRO A 50 1.58 -5.66 -4.22
CA PRO A 50 2.13 -6.27 -5.44
C PRO A 50 1.11 -6.58 -6.55
N PHE A 51 -0.16 -6.78 -6.19
CA PHE A 51 -1.21 -7.21 -7.14
C PHE A 51 -2.50 -6.38 -7.13
N ASN A 52 -2.66 -5.50 -6.15
CA ASN A 52 -3.86 -4.68 -6.00
C ASN A 52 -3.43 -3.23 -6.15
N ASN A 53 -4.33 -2.36 -6.61
CA ASN A 53 -4.04 -0.94 -6.80
C ASN A 53 -4.08 -0.18 -5.45
N LEU A 54 -3.35 -0.68 -4.46
CA LEU A 54 -3.29 -0.12 -3.11
C LEU A 54 -1.88 0.39 -2.86
N LEU A 55 -1.80 1.59 -2.30
CA LEU A 55 -0.59 2.19 -1.77
C LEU A 55 -0.76 2.36 -0.27
N VAL A 56 0.18 1.80 0.49
CA VAL A 56 0.23 1.98 1.94
C VAL A 56 1.33 2.99 2.26
N VAL A 57 0.98 3.96 3.12
CA VAL A 57 1.85 5.06 3.50
C VAL A 57 2.04 5.03 5.01
N GLY A 58 3.30 4.93 5.44
CA GLY A 58 3.68 5.04 6.83
C GLY A 58 3.72 6.51 7.22
N LEU A 59 3.08 6.83 8.34
CA LEU A 59 3.01 8.17 8.91
C LEU A 59 3.49 8.13 10.37
N LYS A 60 3.54 9.30 11.00
CA LYS A 60 3.65 9.39 12.46
C LYS A 60 2.30 9.05 13.09
N GLY A 61 2.27 8.07 14.00
CA GLY A 61 1.07 7.66 14.73
C GLY A 61 0.08 6.83 13.92
N SER A 62 0.31 6.60 12.63
CA SER A 62 -0.60 5.78 11.82
C SER A 62 0.05 5.19 10.56
N ILE A 63 -0.67 4.27 9.95
CA ILE A 63 -0.47 3.82 8.57
C ILE A 63 -1.75 4.14 7.79
N SER A 64 -1.64 4.77 6.63
CA SER A 64 -2.78 5.07 5.75
C SER A 64 -2.78 4.22 4.48
N VAL A 65 -3.93 3.66 4.13
CA VAL A 65 -4.10 2.78 2.97
C VAL A 65 -4.91 3.51 1.91
N HIS A 66 -4.40 3.63 0.69
CA HIS A 66 -5.05 4.39 -0.39
C HIS A 66 -5.23 3.54 -1.64
N ASN A 67 -6.41 3.60 -2.27
CA ASN A 67 -6.61 3.09 -3.62
C ASN A 67 -6.07 4.12 -4.64
N VAL A 68 -5.16 3.69 -5.50
CA VAL A 68 -4.43 4.55 -6.44
C VAL A 68 -4.75 4.15 -7.88
N GLY A 69 -4.79 5.12 -8.81
CA GLY A 69 -4.99 4.83 -10.23
C GLY A 69 -6.44 4.59 -10.68
N GLN A 70 -7.45 4.94 -9.87
CA GLN A 70 -8.81 5.11 -10.39
C GLN A 70 -8.95 6.52 -10.99
N HIS A 71 -9.09 6.61 -12.32
CA HIS A 71 -9.37 7.87 -13.02
C HIS A 71 -10.79 8.35 -12.68
N GLY A 72 -10.91 9.44 -11.92
CA GLY A 72 -12.21 10.03 -11.55
C GLY A 72 -12.08 11.19 -10.55
N LYS A 73 -12.89 12.24 -10.76
CA LYS A 73 -12.86 13.53 -10.05
C LYS A 73 -13.10 13.47 -8.54
N ASP A 74 -13.48 12.32 -8.00
CA ASP A 74 -13.67 12.10 -6.56
C ASP A 74 -12.61 11.13 -6.02
N SER A 75 -11.34 11.44 -6.25
CA SER A 75 -10.21 10.80 -5.53
C SER A 75 -10.17 11.25 -4.06
N SER A 76 -11.32 11.30 -3.38
CA SER A 76 -11.37 11.15 -1.93
C SER A 76 -10.90 9.73 -1.65
N SER A 77 -9.58 9.54 -1.64
CA SER A 77 -8.98 8.23 -1.42
C SER A 77 -9.57 7.69 -0.13
N SER A 78 -10.40 6.65 -0.23
CA SER A 78 -10.91 5.92 0.93
C SER A 78 -9.68 5.47 1.70
N SER A 79 -9.40 6.17 2.79
CA SER A 79 -8.18 6.01 3.54
C SER A 79 -8.50 5.27 4.81
N ILE A 80 -8.07 4.02 4.87
CA ILE A 80 -8.12 3.25 6.11
C ILE A 80 -6.87 3.65 6.90
N ASN A 81 -7.09 4.12 8.12
CA ASN A 81 -6.01 4.55 8.99
C ASN A 81 -5.86 3.51 10.11
N LEU A 82 -4.73 2.82 10.11
CA LEU A 82 -4.34 1.90 11.17
C LEU A 82 -3.59 2.70 12.22
N GLN A 83 -4.16 2.81 13.42
CA GLN A 83 -3.57 3.59 14.49
C GLN A 83 -2.43 2.83 15.17
N ILE A 84 -1.37 3.56 15.51
CA ILE A 84 -0.28 3.12 16.39
C ILE A 84 -0.10 4.19 17.49
N PRO A 85 0.73 3.96 18.53
CA PRO A 85 1.04 5.01 19.50
C PRO A 85 1.53 6.30 18.81
N GLY A 86 0.89 7.43 19.11
CA GLY A 86 1.06 8.68 18.36
C GLY A 86 2.46 9.32 18.39
N SER A 87 3.32 8.89 19.31
CA SER A 87 4.72 9.31 19.36
C SER A 87 5.59 8.63 18.31
N LEU A 88 5.19 7.45 17.84
CA LEU A 88 6.00 6.59 16.96
C LEU A 88 5.86 6.96 15.49
N GLN A 89 6.92 6.70 14.74
CA GLN A 89 6.96 6.86 13.30
C GLN A 89 7.18 5.51 12.62
N ILE A 90 6.42 5.23 11.57
CA ILE A 90 6.63 4.02 10.76
C ILE A 90 7.91 4.18 9.94
N SER A 91 8.88 3.29 10.15
CA SER A 91 10.17 3.28 9.45
C SER A 91 10.18 2.31 8.27
N ALA A 92 9.39 1.24 8.31
CA ALA A 92 9.32 0.22 7.27
C ALA A 92 7.91 -0.34 7.09
N LEU A 93 7.58 -0.71 5.85
CA LEU A 93 6.31 -1.34 5.48
C LEU A 93 6.57 -2.54 4.58
N GLU A 94 5.87 -3.65 4.82
CA GLU A 94 5.98 -4.86 4.01
C GLU A 94 4.65 -5.61 3.93
N PHE A 95 4.46 -6.37 2.85
CA PHE A 95 3.35 -7.30 2.72
C PHE A 95 3.84 -8.73 2.80
N ILE A 96 3.28 -9.49 3.73
CA ILE A 96 3.47 -10.94 3.80
C ILE A 96 2.25 -11.64 3.23
N ASN A 97 2.44 -12.78 2.55
CA ASN A 97 1.37 -13.55 1.90
C ASN A 97 0.53 -12.76 0.89
N SER A 98 1.16 -11.81 0.19
CA SER A 98 0.49 -10.89 -0.75
C SER A 98 -0.24 -11.56 -1.93
N HIS A 99 0.04 -12.82 -2.21
CA HIS A 99 -0.55 -13.58 -3.32
C HIS A 99 -2.01 -14.00 -3.05
N GLU A 100 -2.42 -14.10 -1.78
CA GLU A 100 -3.76 -14.53 -1.37
C GLU A 100 -4.34 -13.58 -0.31
N LYS A 101 -4.08 -13.85 0.98
CA LYS A 101 -4.54 -13.05 2.12
C LYS A 101 -3.37 -12.26 2.69
N ALA A 102 -3.13 -11.11 2.08
CA ALA A 102 -2.03 -10.23 2.47
C ALA A 102 -2.19 -9.75 3.91
N LEU A 103 -1.14 -9.89 4.71
CA LEU A 103 -1.01 -9.16 5.97
C LEU A 103 -0.08 -7.98 5.75
N LEU A 104 -0.39 -6.87 6.41
CA LEU A 104 0.43 -5.68 6.38
C LEU A 104 1.35 -5.68 7.60
N VAL A 105 2.64 -5.49 7.38
CA VAL A 105 3.67 -5.38 8.41
C VAL A 105 4.14 -3.92 8.46
N GLY A 106 4.19 -3.36 9.66
CA GLY A 106 4.75 -2.03 9.92
C GLY A 106 5.81 -2.08 11.00
N GLY A 107 7.02 -1.67 10.65
CA GLY A 107 8.11 -1.43 11.58
C GLY A 107 8.07 0.02 12.06
N SER A 108 8.24 0.23 13.36
CA SER A 108 8.32 1.56 13.98
C SER A 108 9.76 1.91 14.38
N ASP A 109 9.99 3.19 14.63
CA ASP A 109 11.28 3.75 15.08
C ASP A 109 11.71 3.31 16.49
N ASP A 110 10.77 2.82 17.32
CA ASP A 110 11.05 2.16 18.60
C ASP A 110 11.52 0.69 18.45
N GLY A 111 11.60 0.17 17.22
CA GLY A 111 11.95 -1.23 16.94
C GLY A 111 10.78 -2.20 17.03
N SER A 112 9.56 -1.73 17.35
CA SER A 112 8.37 -2.57 17.37
C SER A 112 7.96 -2.97 15.95
N ILE A 113 7.51 -4.22 15.78
CA ILE A 113 6.90 -4.71 14.54
C ILE A 113 5.44 -5.01 14.83
N ARG A 114 4.55 -4.47 13.99
CA ARG A 114 3.10 -4.66 14.10
C ARG A 114 2.57 -5.28 12.81
N ILE A 115 1.68 -6.26 12.95
CA ILE A 115 1.11 -6.99 11.82
C ILE A 115 -0.41 -6.85 11.86
N TRP A 116 -1.01 -6.43 10.75
CA TRP A 116 -2.45 -6.28 10.62
C TRP A 116 -3.03 -7.25 9.60
N ARG A 117 -4.20 -7.81 9.93
CA ARG A 117 -5.11 -8.47 8.99
C ARG A 117 -6.30 -7.56 8.70
N ASP A 118 -6.97 -7.83 7.58
CA ASP A 118 -8.16 -7.08 7.13
C ASP A 118 -7.90 -5.56 7.03
N TRP A 119 -6.66 -5.20 6.69
CA TRP A 119 -6.13 -3.83 6.69
C TRP A 119 -6.66 -2.97 5.54
N ASP A 120 -7.12 -3.58 4.46
CA ASP A 120 -7.55 -2.90 3.23
C ASP A 120 -9.07 -2.70 3.13
N GLY A 121 -9.83 -3.13 4.15
CA GLY A 121 -11.30 -3.00 4.20
C GLY A 121 -12.01 -3.74 3.08
N SER A 122 -11.32 -4.64 2.36
CA SER A 122 -11.93 -5.51 1.36
C SER A 122 -12.86 -6.53 2.00
N ASN A 123 -12.57 -6.90 3.24
CA ASN A 123 -13.40 -7.74 4.08
C ASN A 123 -14.34 -6.85 4.92
N ARG A 124 -15.55 -7.33 5.24
CA ARG A 124 -16.51 -6.59 6.09
C ARG A 124 -16.04 -6.48 7.55
N GLU A 125 -14.88 -7.05 7.88
CA GLU A 125 -14.27 -6.99 9.20
C GLU A 125 -13.42 -5.72 9.34
N ALA A 126 -13.38 -5.17 10.56
CA ALA A 126 -12.48 -4.07 10.87
C ALA A 126 -11.02 -4.57 10.87
N PRO A 127 -10.06 -3.70 10.52
CA PRO A 127 -8.65 -4.04 10.64
C PRO A 127 -8.32 -4.50 12.05
N SER A 128 -7.56 -5.58 12.18
CA SER A 128 -7.17 -6.10 13.49
C SER A 128 -5.68 -6.35 13.57
N LEU A 129 -5.11 -5.92 14.69
CA LEU A 129 -3.72 -6.12 15.04
C LEU A 129 -3.52 -7.57 15.51
N VAL A 130 -2.59 -8.27 14.87
CA VAL A 130 -2.33 -9.71 15.09
C VAL A 130 -1.19 -9.92 16.10
N THR A 131 -0.35 -8.90 16.32
CA THR A 131 0.81 -8.94 17.22
C THR A 131 0.62 -7.92 18.35
N ALA A 132 0.88 -8.32 19.60
CA ALA A 132 0.86 -7.44 20.76
C ALA A 132 2.23 -6.77 20.99
#